data_AF-A0AAV6IVJ0-F1
#
_entry.id   AF-A0AAV6IVJ0-F1
#
_cell.length_a   1.000
_cell.length_b   1.000
_cell.length_c   1.000
_cell.angle_alpha   90.00
_cell.angle_beta   90.00
_cell.angle_gamma   90.00
#
_symmetry.space_group_name_H-M   'P 1'
#
loop_
_entity.id
_entity.type
_entity.pdbx_description
1 polymer ?
#
loop_
_entity_poly.entity_id
_entity_poly.type
_entity_poly.pdbx_seq_one_letter_code
_entity_poly.pdbx_strand_id
1 'polypeptide(L)'
;MEIPRPKPLQFAGCLIIGGSCNGLVLLNSREDLFKWNPFTGCCKKVLSIEFLKQYSDSSIMDVSGLCYDSSMDDYKVVTWVRDGETSMACMVGSCRTKSWTKNCDPYYKKIESSTLVDEHLHWLVAESNIGEDPFSLATNLIVCFVLQTNKFVKVLMPNCD
;
A
#
# COMPACT_ATOMS: atom_id res chain seq x y z
N MET A 1 -4.37 9.00 35.15
CA MET A 1 -5.27 8.70 34.02
C MET A 1 -5.00 7.25 33.65
N GLU A 2 -5.90 6.32 33.97
CA GLU A 2 -5.70 4.91 33.59
C GLU A 2 -6.00 4.76 32.10
N ILE A 3 -5.01 4.31 31.34
CA ILE A 3 -5.19 4.00 29.92
C ILE A 3 -6.03 2.71 29.88
N PRO A 4 -7.25 2.72 29.29
CA PRO A 4 -8.08 1.53 29.20
C PRO A 4 -7.30 0.40 28.53
N ARG A 5 -7.26 -0.79 29.14
CA ARG A 5 -6.64 -1.95 28.50
C ARG A 5 -7.43 -2.28 27.23
N PRO A 6 -6.81 -2.26 26.04
CA PRO A 6 -7.52 -2.57 24.81
C PRO A 6 -8.06 -4.00 24.86
N LYS A 7 -9.30 -4.20 24.42
CA LYS A 7 -9.78 -5.56 24.12
C LYS A 7 -9.02 -6.07 22.89
N PRO A 8 -8.48 -7.30 22.91
CA PRO A 8 -7.84 -7.88 21.74
C PRO A 8 -8.79 -7.87 20.54
N LEU A 9 -8.30 -7.46 19.37
CA LEU A 9 -9.03 -7.65 18.13
C LEU A 9 -9.14 -9.15 17.87
N GLN A 10 -10.35 -9.68 17.82
CA GLN A 10 -10.60 -11.10 17.51
C GLN A 10 -10.56 -11.31 16.00
N PHE A 11 -9.36 -11.36 15.44
CA PHE A 11 -9.15 -11.81 14.05
C PHE A 11 -8.57 -13.22 14.06
N ALA A 12 -9.17 -14.12 13.29
CA ALA A 12 -8.58 -15.42 13.00
C ALA A 12 -7.49 -15.23 11.92
N GLY A 13 -6.28 -14.83 12.32
CA GLY A 13 -5.14 -14.73 11.40
C GLY A 13 -4.13 -13.62 11.73
N CYS A 14 -3.12 -13.49 10.85
CA CYS A 14 -2.13 -12.42 10.91
C CYS A 14 -2.78 -11.08 10.53
N LEU A 15 -2.52 -10.04 11.33
CA LEU A 15 -2.97 -8.67 11.11
C LEU A 15 -1.72 -7.78 10.94
N ILE A 16 -1.65 -7.06 9.82
CA ILE A 16 -0.49 -6.20 9.49
C ILE A 16 -0.96 -4.74 9.44
N ILE A 17 -0.12 -3.83 9.92
CA ILE A 17 -0.34 -2.39 9.73
C ILE A 17 0.15 -2.00 8.33
N GLY A 18 -0.76 -1.49 7.51
CA GLY A 18 -0.50 -1.12 6.11
C GLY A 18 -0.15 0.35 5.87
N GLY A 19 -0.08 1.15 6.95
CA GLY A 19 0.17 2.59 6.90
C GLY A 19 -0.86 3.40 7.68
N SER A 20 -0.75 4.73 7.61
CA SER A 20 -1.67 5.65 8.29
C SER A 20 -1.89 6.92 7.48
N CYS A 21 -3.03 7.57 7.71
CA CYS A 21 -3.41 8.84 7.08
C CYS A 21 -4.45 9.53 7.96
N ASN A 22 -4.30 10.84 8.23
CA ASN A 22 -5.27 11.65 8.96
C ASN A 22 -5.71 11.04 10.32
N GLY A 23 -4.77 10.45 11.07
CA GLY A 23 -5.05 9.80 12.35
C GLY A 23 -5.76 8.44 12.25
N LEU A 24 -5.99 7.93 11.04
CA LEU A 24 -6.50 6.58 10.79
C LEU A 24 -5.34 5.65 10.45
N VAL A 25 -5.46 4.40 10.88
CA VAL A 25 -4.52 3.31 10.59
C VAL A 25 -5.21 2.31 9.68
N LEU A 26 -4.50 1.89 8.63
CA LEU A 26 -4.93 0.79 7.77
C LEU A 26 -4.47 -0.53 8.39
N LEU A 27 -5.43 -1.40 8.63
CA LEU A 27 -5.20 -2.77 9.09
C LEU A 27 -5.50 -3.73 7.94
N ASN A 28 -4.56 -4.65 7.70
CA ASN A 28 -4.63 -5.67 6.69
C ASN A 28 -4.82 -7.04 7.33
N SER A 29 -5.96 -7.66 7.09
CA SER A 29 -6.15 -9.09 7.33
C SER A 29 -5.93 -9.86 6.03
N ARG A 30 -5.82 -11.19 6.10
CA ARG A 30 -5.63 -12.02 4.90
C ARG A 30 -6.69 -11.81 3.80
N GLU A 31 -7.89 -11.34 4.15
CA GLU A 31 -9.02 -11.25 3.25
C GLU A 31 -9.55 -9.83 3.08
N ASP A 32 -9.36 -8.97 4.08
CA ASP A 32 -10.05 -7.70 4.20
C ASP A 32 -9.13 -6.60 4.72
N LEU A 33 -9.42 -5.39 4.25
CA LEU A 33 -8.81 -4.16 4.74
C LEU A 33 -9.76 -3.42 5.65
N PHE A 34 -9.23 -2.88 6.74
CA PHE A 34 -9.98 -2.12 7.73
C PHE A 34 -9.33 -0.77 7.97
N LYS A 35 -10.15 0.28 8.12
CA LYS A 35 -9.72 1.54 8.71
C LYS A 35 -10.01 1.51 10.19
N TRP A 36 -9.00 1.73 10.99
CA TRP A 36 -9.09 1.83 12.44
C TRP A 36 -8.74 3.26 12.86
N ASN A 37 -9.58 3.84 13.72
CA ASN A 37 -9.28 5.07 14.44
C ASN A 37 -8.79 4.67 15.84
N PRO A 38 -7.49 4.81 16.15
CA PRO A 38 -6.97 4.46 17.47
C PRO A 38 -7.53 5.31 18.60
N PHE A 39 -7.92 6.56 18.32
CA PHE A 39 -8.46 7.48 19.31
C PHE A 39 -9.88 7.11 19.72
N THR A 40 -10.75 6.69 18.79
CA THR A 40 -12.13 6.29 19.10
C THR A 40 -12.31 4.77 19.27
N GLY A 41 -11.32 3.97 18.89
CA GLY A 41 -11.41 2.51 18.82
C GLY A 41 -12.27 2.01 17.66
N CYS A 42 -12.88 2.89 16.85
CA CYS A 42 -13.74 2.47 15.74
C CYS A 42 -12.91 1.77 14.65
N CYS A 43 -13.28 0.54 14.31
CA CYS A 43 -12.68 -0.22 13.23
C CYS A 43 -13.76 -0.60 12.21
N LYS A 44 -13.54 -0.30 10.93
CA LYS A 44 -14.51 -0.55 9.85
C LYS A 44 -13.82 -1.19 8.66
N LYS A 45 -14.40 -2.27 8.14
CA LYS A 45 -14.01 -2.86 6.85
C LYS A 45 -14.21 -1.82 5.74
N VAL A 46 -13.23 -1.68 4.86
CA VAL A 46 -13.27 -0.75 3.73
C VAL A 46 -13.17 -1.43 2.37
N LEU A 47 -12.37 -2.48 2.27
CA LEU A 47 -12.13 -3.18 1.01
C LEU A 47 -11.99 -4.68 1.26
N SER A 48 -12.45 -5.48 0.30
CA SER A 48 -12.10 -6.90 0.20
C SER A 48 -10.90 -7.05 -0.71
N ILE A 49 -9.98 -7.94 -0.36
CA ILE A 49 -8.81 -8.30 -1.16
C ILE A 49 -9.14 -9.40 -2.18
N GLU A 50 -10.34 -9.97 -2.13
CA GLU A 50 -10.75 -11.09 -2.99
C GLU A 50 -10.57 -10.81 -4.49
N PHE A 51 -10.89 -9.58 -4.94
CA PHE A 51 -10.67 -9.16 -6.33
C PHE A 51 -9.18 -9.26 -6.74
N LEU A 52 -8.26 -9.07 -5.81
CA LEU A 52 -6.82 -9.10 -6.10
C LEU A 52 -6.28 -10.52 -6.29
N LYS A 53 -7.00 -11.55 -5.81
CA LYS A 53 -6.64 -12.95 -6.01
C LYS A 53 -6.63 -13.35 -7.49
N GLN A 54 -7.36 -12.64 -8.35
CA GLN A 54 -7.32 -12.89 -9.80
C GLN A 54 -5.98 -12.53 -10.45
N TYR A 55 -5.15 -11.73 -9.77
CA TYR A 55 -3.83 -11.31 -10.26
C TYR A 55 -2.68 -12.12 -9.65
N SER A 56 -2.90 -12.74 -8.48
CA SER A 56 -1.87 -13.51 -7.77
C SER A 56 -2.48 -14.61 -6.93
N ASP A 57 -2.04 -15.85 -7.14
CA ASP A 57 -2.32 -17.00 -6.28
C ASP A 57 -1.65 -16.89 -4.90
N SER A 58 -0.66 -16.01 -4.76
CA SER A 58 0.03 -15.80 -3.49
C SER A 58 -0.83 -14.99 -2.53
N SER A 59 -1.04 -15.52 -1.33
CA SER A 59 -1.76 -14.84 -0.23
C SER A 59 -0.93 -13.74 0.44
N ILE A 60 0.23 -13.39 -0.09
CA ILE A 60 1.13 -12.38 0.46
C ILE A 60 0.90 -11.11 -0.34
N MET A 61 -0.02 -10.30 0.14
CA MET A 61 -0.06 -8.90 -0.24
C MET A 61 0.63 -8.08 0.84
N ASP A 62 1.72 -7.43 0.46
CA ASP A 62 2.37 -6.43 1.30
C ASP A 62 1.57 -5.14 1.16
N VAL A 63 0.57 -4.90 2.02
CA VAL A 63 -0.27 -3.70 1.93
C VAL A 63 0.58 -2.46 2.04
N SER A 64 0.39 -1.54 1.10
CA SER A 64 1.37 -0.50 0.84
C SER A 64 0.69 0.86 0.66
N GLY A 65 0.20 1.40 1.77
CA GLY A 65 -0.10 2.82 1.91
C GLY A 65 -1.57 3.16 1.95
N LEU A 66 -1.93 3.97 2.96
CA LEU A 66 -3.22 4.64 3.07
C LEU A 66 -3.00 6.13 2.78
N CYS A 67 -3.87 6.71 1.98
CA CYS A 67 -3.85 8.12 1.67
C CYS A 67 -5.27 8.67 1.47
N TYR A 68 -5.41 9.98 1.51
CA TYR A 68 -6.69 10.67 1.36
C TYR A 68 -6.64 11.52 0.10
N ASP A 69 -7.56 11.26 -0.83
CA ASP A 69 -7.77 12.06 -2.03
C ASP A 69 -8.84 13.10 -1.72
N SER A 70 -8.39 14.32 -1.42
CA SER A 70 -9.24 15.46 -1.09
C SER A 70 -10.15 15.90 -2.24
N SER A 71 -9.73 15.72 -3.50
CA SER A 71 -10.52 16.08 -4.68
C SER A 71 -11.77 15.21 -4.82
N MET A 72 -11.66 13.97 -4.33
CA MET A 72 -12.70 12.97 -4.40
C MET A 72 -13.32 12.70 -3.03
N ASP A 73 -12.91 13.32 -1.93
CA ASP A 73 -13.35 12.97 -0.56
C ASP A 73 -13.34 11.45 -0.33
N ASP A 74 -12.18 10.83 -0.60
CA ASP A 74 -12.05 9.38 -0.56
C ASP A 74 -10.71 8.96 0.03
N TYR A 75 -10.75 7.88 0.81
CA TYR A 75 -9.53 7.22 1.23
C TYR A 75 -9.14 6.19 0.18
N LYS A 76 -7.91 6.26 -0.29
CA LYS A 76 -7.36 5.28 -1.23
C LYS A 76 -6.32 4.42 -0.55
N VAL A 77 -6.37 3.14 -0.87
CA VAL A 77 -5.33 2.18 -0.51
C VAL A 77 -4.51 1.91 -1.75
N VAL A 78 -3.20 2.04 -1.65
CA VAL A 78 -2.29 1.55 -2.68
C VAL A 78 -1.75 0.21 -2.20
N THR A 79 -1.61 -0.74 -3.11
CA THR A 79 -0.97 -2.02 -2.81
C THR A 79 -0.28 -2.55 -4.04
N TRP A 80 0.63 -3.49 -3.84
CA TRP A 80 1.29 -4.18 -4.93
C TRP A 80 0.93 -5.66 -4.90
N VAL A 81 0.69 -6.21 -6.09
CA VAL A 81 0.42 -7.63 -6.30
C VAL A 81 1.46 -8.18 -7.27
N ARG A 82 1.85 -9.46 -7.13
CA ARG A 82 2.70 -10.09 -8.13
C ARG A 82 1.95 -10.15 -9.46
N ASP A 83 2.64 -9.81 -10.55
CA ASP A 83 2.15 -9.87 -11.92
C ASP A 83 3.16 -10.69 -12.73
N GLY A 84 3.04 -12.02 -12.68
CA GLY A 84 4.03 -12.96 -13.21
C GLY A 84 5.16 -13.30 -12.22
N GLU A 85 6.27 -13.86 -12.72
CA GLU A 85 7.34 -14.42 -11.88
C GLU A 85 8.24 -13.36 -11.22
N THR A 86 8.43 -12.20 -11.87
CA THR A 86 9.49 -11.24 -11.49
C THR A 86 9.00 -9.80 -11.35
N SER A 87 7.71 -9.55 -11.57
CA SER A 87 7.15 -8.21 -11.66
C SER A 87 6.03 -7.99 -10.65
N MET A 88 5.87 -6.74 -10.19
CA MET A 88 4.77 -6.32 -9.32
C MET A 88 3.90 -5.29 -10.03
N ALA A 89 2.58 -5.45 -9.95
CA ALA A 89 1.61 -4.47 -10.43
C ALA A 89 1.03 -3.64 -9.28
N CYS A 90 0.87 -2.34 -9.52
CA CYS A 90 0.21 -1.43 -8.58
C CYS A 90 -1.32 -1.58 -8.68
N MET A 91 -1.97 -1.67 -7.54
CA MET A 91 -3.43 -1.71 -7.40
C MET A 91 -3.87 -0.58 -6.48
N VAL A 92 -4.82 0.22 -6.95
CA VAL A 92 -5.39 1.33 -6.19
C VAL A 92 -6.84 1.00 -5.82
N GLY A 93 -7.13 0.92 -4.53
CA GLY A 93 -8.45 0.64 -3.98
C GLY A 93 -9.12 1.91 -3.48
N SER A 94 -10.35 2.16 -3.90
CA SER A 94 -11.19 3.23 -3.36
C SER A 94 -12.01 2.71 -2.19
N CYS A 95 -11.87 3.31 -1.01
CA CYS A 95 -12.68 2.95 0.16
C CYS A 95 -14.15 3.33 -0.02
N ARG A 96 -14.43 4.41 -0.77
CA ARG A 96 -15.79 4.86 -1.03
C ARG A 96 -16.53 3.97 -2.01
N THR A 97 -15.96 3.69 -3.18
CA THR A 97 -16.64 2.86 -4.20
C THR A 97 -16.44 1.37 -3.97
N LYS A 98 -15.53 1.00 -3.05
CA LYS A 98 -15.18 -0.39 -2.70
C LYS A 98 -14.68 -1.19 -3.91
N SER A 99 -13.98 -0.52 -4.81
CA SER A 99 -13.44 -1.11 -6.04
C SER A 99 -11.93 -0.96 -6.11
N TRP A 100 -11.31 -1.88 -6.83
CA TRP A 100 -9.89 -1.83 -7.16
C TRP A 100 -9.70 -1.43 -8.63
N THR A 101 -8.63 -0.71 -8.90
CA THR A 101 -8.20 -0.34 -10.24
C THR A 101 -6.72 -0.68 -10.39
N LYS A 102 -6.39 -1.45 -11.43
CA LYS A 102 -5.00 -1.71 -11.80
C LYS A 102 -4.41 -0.42 -12.34
N ASN A 103 -3.27 -0.01 -11.80
CA ASN A 103 -2.49 1.09 -12.32
C ASN A 103 -1.28 0.55 -13.08
N CYS A 104 -1.02 1.07 -14.27
CA CYS A 104 -0.07 0.50 -15.24
C CYS A 104 1.34 1.11 -15.18
N ASP A 105 1.63 1.98 -14.22
CA ASP A 105 2.97 2.56 -13.99
C ASP A 105 3.90 1.59 -13.21
N PRO A 106 5.23 1.77 -13.27
CA PRO A 106 6.16 0.72 -13.71
C PRO A 106 6.35 -0.48 -12.77
N TYR A 107 6.77 -1.58 -13.38
CA TYR A 107 7.06 -2.85 -12.73
C TYR A 107 8.34 -2.79 -11.88
N TYR A 108 8.19 -2.81 -10.57
CA TYR A 108 9.29 -2.92 -9.60
C TYR A 108 9.48 -4.37 -9.12
N LYS A 109 10.72 -4.75 -8.77
CA LYS A 109 11.06 -6.10 -8.28
C LYS A 109 10.87 -6.26 -6.78
N LYS A 110 11.16 -5.21 -6.02
CA LYS A 110 11.08 -5.17 -4.56
C LYS A 110 10.53 -3.82 -4.14
N ILE A 111 9.65 -3.83 -3.15
CA ILE A 111 8.97 -2.65 -2.64
C ILE A 111 8.96 -2.75 -1.12
N GLU A 112 9.46 -1.73 -0.44
CA GLU A 112 9.45 -1.68 1.03
C GLU A 112 8.17 -1.00 1.56
N SER A 113 8.04 -0.86 2.88
CA SER A 113 6.85 -0.23 3.47
C SER A 113 6.70 1.22 3.05
N SER A 114 5.47 1.64 2.77
CA SER A 114 5.16 3.01 2.36
C SER A 114 5.30 4.00 3.51
N THR A 115 5.68 5.24 3.20
CA THR A 115 5.53 6.39 4.11
C THR A 115 4.67 7.48 3.44
N LEU A 116 3.66 7.99 4.15
CA LEU A 116 2.87 9.12 3.69
C LEU A 116 3.56 10.43 4.09
N VAL A 117 3.94 11.25 3.12
CA VAL A 117 4.55 12.58 3.31
C VAL A 117 3.84 13.56 2.39
N ASP A 118 3.31 14.63 2.97
CA ASP A 118 2.61 15.69 2.23
C ASP A 118 1.52 15.16 1.29
N GLU A 119 0.64 14.29 1.81
CA GLU A 119 -0.43 13.60 1.06
C GLU A 119 0.04 12.59 -0.01
N HIS A 120 1.35 12.40 -0.17
CA HIS A 120 1.93 11.50 -1.16
C HIS A 120 2.57 10.28 -0.52
N LEU A 121 2.27 9.11 -1.06
CA LEU A 121 2.89 7.87 -0.60
C LEU A 121 4.26 7.70 -1.26
N HIS A 122 5.27 7.36 -0.46
CA HIS A 122 6.63 7.15 -0.89
C HIS A 122 7.08 5.72 -0.56
N TRP A 123 7.84 5.11 -1.46
CA TRP A 123 8.42 3.78 -1.29
C TRP A 123 9.88 3.77 -1.72
N LEU A 124 10.68 2.98 -1.00
CA LEU A 124 11.94 2.47 -1.54
C LEU A 124 11.64 1.28 -2.44
N VAL A 125 12.09 1.33 -3.68
CA VAL A 125 11.85 0.31 -4.70
C VAL A 125 13.14 -0.10 -5.40
N ALA A 126 13.16 -1.33 -5.91
CA ALA A 126 14.20 -1.83 -6.80
C ALA A 126 13.68 -1.86 -8.24
N GLU A 127 14.28 -1.07 -9.12
CA GLU A 127 13.89 -1.00 -10.53
C GLU A 127 14.28 -2.29 -11.29
N SER A 128 13.38 -2.75 -12.18
CA SER A 128 13.68 -3.83 -13.10
C SER A 128 14.32 -3.27 -14.37
N ASN A 129 15.60 -3.57 -14.61
CA ASN A 129 16.18 -3.35 -15.93
C ASN A 129 15.71 -4.48 -16.85
N ILE A 130 14.65 -4.23 -17.63
CA ILE A 130 14.15 -5.19 -18.62
C ILE A 130 15.25 -5.42 -19.66
N GLY A 131 15.83 -6.62 -19.69
CA GLY A 131 16.90 -7.01 -20.62
C GLY A 131 18.30 -7.13 -20.01
N GLU A 132 18.49 -6.78 -18.74
CA GLU A 132 19.76 -7.04 -18.03
C GLU A 132 19.75 -8.39 -17.30
N ASP A 133 20.96 -8.89 -17.09
CA ASP A 133 21.27 -10.10 -16.34
C ASP A 133 20.40 -10.22 -15.06
N PRO A 134 19.74 -11.36 -14.80
CA PRO A 134 19.04 -11.62 -13.53
C PRO A 134 19.92 -11.43 -12.29
N PHE A 135 21.26 -11.39 -12.43
CA PHE A 135 22.21 -11.07 -11.37
C PHE A 135 22.63 -9.58 -11.30
N SER A 136 22.13 -8.72 -12.19
CA SER A 136 22.39 -7.26 -12.16
C SER A 136 21.88 -6.66 -10.84
N LEU A 137 22.73 -5.85 -10.20
CA LEU A 137 22.40 -5.16 -8.95
C LEU A 137 21.25 -4.17 -9.23
N ALA A 138 20.05 -4.51 -8.77
CA ALA A 138 18.90 -3.64 -8.91
C ALA A 138 19.21 -2.28 -8.25
N THR A 139 19.00 -1.20 -8.99
CA THR A 139 19.20 0.15 -8.44
C THR A 139 18.03 0.48 -7.52
N ASN A 140 18.34 0.81 -6.26
CA ASN A 140 17.35 1.29 -5.31
C ASN A 140 16.99 2.74 -5.65
N LEU A 141 15.70 3.01 -5.76
CA LEU A 141 15.14 4.33 -6.03
C LEU A 141 14.05 4.63 -5.02
N ILE A 142 13.79 5.91 -4.77
CA ILE A 142 12.58 6.33 -4.06
C ILE A 142 11.56 6.79 -5.11
N VAL A 143 10.34 6.27 -5.00
CA VAL A 143 9.22 6.64 -5.87
C VAL A 143 8.07 7.16 -5.04
N CYS A 144 7.38 8.13 -5.61
CA CYS A 144 6.24 8.81 -5.01
C CYS A 144 5.00 8.55 -5.87
N PHE A 145 3.87 8.23 -5.24
CA PHE A 145 2.57 8.11 -5.91
C PHE A 145 1.77 9.39 -5.75
N VAL A 146 1.49 10.03 -6.87
CA VAL A 146 0.68 11.24 -6.97
C VAL A 146 -0.76 10.87 -7.26
N LEU A 147 -1.63 11.07 -6.28
CA LEU A 147 -3.04 10.65 -6.30
C LEU A 147 -3.85 11.32 -7.40
N GLN A 148 -3.64 12.62 -7.60
CA GLN A 148 -4.42 13.44 -8.53
C GLN A 148 -4.22 12.97 -9.97
N THR A 149 -3.03 12.48 -10.29
CA THR A 149 -2.71 11.94 -11.61
C THR A 149 -2.76 10.42 -11.67
N ASN A 150 -2.86 9.73 -10.53
CA ASN A 150 -2.59 8.30 -10.38
C ASN A 150 -1.29 7.88 -11.06
N LYS A 151 -0.18 8.59 -10.81
CA LYS A 151 1.11 8.31 -11.45
C LYS A 151 2.23 8.16 -10.44
N PHE A 152 3.25 7.42 -10.83
CA PHE A 152 4.49 7.32 -10.07
C PHE A 152 5.52 8.33 -10.59
N VAL A 153 6.22 8.98 -9.66
CA VAL A 153 7.30 9.91 -9.95
C VAL A 153 8.55 9.45 -9.20
N LYS A 154 9.68 9.34 -9.90
CA LYS A 154 10.98 9.11 -9.26
C LYS A 154 11.40 10.39 -8.55
N VAL A 155 11.78 10.30 -7.28
CA VAL A 155 12.29 11.44 -6.52
C VAL A 155 13.81 11.37 -6.39
N LEU A 156 14.44 12.50 -6.07
CA LEU A 156 15.87 12.55 -5.82
C LEU A 156 16.24 11.68 -4.60
N MET A 157 17.34 10.94 -4.71
CA MET A 157 17.87 10.18 -3.58
C MET A 157 18.38 11.11 -2.49
N PRO A 158 18.22 10.76 -1.20
CA PRO A 158 18.76 11.54 -0.11
C PRO A 158 20.28 11.63 -0.24
N ASN A 159 20.83 12.84 -0.10
CA ASN A 159 22.26 13.04 0.09
C ASN A 159 22.51 13.07 1.60
N CYS A 160 23.13 12.01 2.13
CA CYS A 160 23.49 11.93 3.54
C CYS A 160 24.94 12.41 3.68
N ASP A 161 25.14 13.51 4.42
CA ASP A 161 26.46 13.97 4.86
C ASP A 161 26.95 13.19 6.09
#